data_AF-A0A975DG40-F1
#
_entry.id   AF-A0A975DG40-F1
#
_cell.length_a   1.000
_cell.length_b   1.000
_cell.length_c   1.000
_cell.angle_alpha   90.00
_cell.angle_beta   90.00
_cell.angle_gamma   90.00
#
_symmetry.space_group_name_H-M   'P 1'
#
loop_
_entity.id
_entity.type
_entity.pdbx_description
1 polymer ?
#
loop_
_entity_poly.entity_id
_entity_poly.type
_entity_poly.pdbx_seq_one_letter_code
_entity_poly.pdbx_strand_id
1 'polypeptide(L)'
;MLKQLQIITKCYLISAVILTVLLVQSVFSHFLMSSISQNVDEQQSITLPTLEASYELKINIIQIQQWLSDISATRAMYGLNDGLDEATKSYNQAVKTIIELERLLPEKSADLAKIKHALDTYFETGKTMANAYITGGAS
;
A
#
# COMPACT_ATOMS: atom_id res chain seq x y z
N MET A 1 -10.49 -62.85 34.78
CA MET A 1 -11.06 -62.42 33.48
C MET A 1 -11.95 -61.18 33.57
N LEU A 2 -13.03 -61.16 34.36
CA LEU A 2 -13.97 -60.03 34.43
C LEU A 2 -13.33 -58.66 34.75
N LYS A 3 -12.40 -58.59 35.71
CA LYS A 3 -11.68 -57.34 36.05
C LYS A 3 -10.79 -56.82 34.91
N GLN A 4 -10.16 -57.69 34.13
CA GLN A 4 -9.35 -57.28 32.97
C GLN A 4 -10.24 -56.74 31.84
N LEU A 5 -11.40 -57.35 31.62
CA LEU A 5 -12.38 -56.86 30.66
C LEU A 5 -12.87 -55.44 31.02
N GLN A 6 -13.14 -55.19 32.31
CA GLN A 6 -13.54 -53.87 32.80
C GLN A 6 -12.46 -52.78 32.63
N ILE A 7 -11.18 -53.13 32.73
CA ILE A 7 -10.07 -52.18 32.51
C ILE A 7 -9.96 -51.81 31.03
N ILE A 8 -10.07 -52.80 30.14
CA ILE A 8 -10.01 -52.60 28.68
C ILE A 8 -11.17 -51.71 28.22
N THR A 9 -12.41 -51.95 28.69
CA THR A 9 -13.57 -51.11 28.35
C THR A 9 -13.40 -49.66 28.83
N LYS A 10 -12.82 -49.45 30.02
CA LYS A 10 -12.52 -48.09 30.51
C LYS A 10 -11.47 -47.38 29.65
N CYS A 11 -10.43 -48.08 29.20
CA CYS A 11 -9.46 -47.52 28.27
C CYS A 11 -10.10 -47.11 26.93
N TYR A 12 -10.98 -47.94 26.37
CA TYR A 12 -11.69 -47.60 25.13
C TYR A 12 -12.66 -46.42 25.30
N LEU A 13 -13.31 -46.29 26.46
CA LEU A 13 -14.15 -45.13 26.76
C LEU A 13 -13.33 -43.83 26.82
N ILE A 14 -12.17 -43.87 27.47
CA ILE A 14 -11.28 -42.71 27.55
C ILE A 14 -10.75 -42.33 26.16
N SER A 15 -10.31 -43.31 25.36
CA SER A 15 -9.85 -43.03 23.99
C SER A 15 -10.96 -42.49 23.10
N ALA A 16 -12.18 -43.02 23.22
CA ALA A 16 -13.36 -42.52 22.49
C ALA A 16 -13.68 -41.06 22.87
N VAL A 17 -13.62 -40.70 24.15
CA VAL A 17 -13.83 -39.32 24.60
C VAL A 17 -12.77 -38.38 24.02
N ILE A 18 -11.49 -38.76 24.06
CA ILE A 18 -10.39 -37.96 23.49
C ILE A 18 -10.60 -37.76 21.98
N LEU A 19 -10.93 -38.82 21.25
CA LEU A 19 -11.25 -38.75 19.81
C LEU A 19 -12.41 -37.80 19.53
N THR A 20 -13.45 -37.85 20.36
CA THR A 20 -14.62 -36.98 20.21
C THR A 20 -14.26 -35.52 20.44
N VAL A 21 -13.45 -35.23 21.47
CA VAL A 21 -12.96 -33.86 21.74
C VAL A 21 -12.12 -33.35 20.59
N LEU A 22 -11.22 -34.17 20.03
CA LEU A 22 -10.40 -33.78 18.87
C LEU A 22 -11.25 -33.50 17.63
N LEU A 23 -12.28 -34.30 17.37
CA LEU A 23 -13.20 -34.06 16.25
C LEU A 23 -13.97 -32.75 16.42
N VAL A 24 -14.50 -32.49 17.62
CA VAL A 24 -15.20 -31.23 17.93
C VAL A 24 -14.26 -30.03 17.79
N GLN A 25 -13.02 -30.13 18.29
CA GLN A 25 -12.01 -29.09 18.13
C GLN A 25 -11.68 -28.83 16.66
N SER A 26 -11.52 -29.88 15.84
CA SER A 26 -11.22 -29.75 14.42
C SER A 26 -12.35 -29.02 13.68
N VAL A 27 -13.60 -29.40 13.94
CA VAL A 27 -14.78 -28.75 13.37
C VAL A 27 -14.83 -27.27 13.79
N PHE A 28 -14.61 -26.97 15.07
CA PHE A 28 -14.56 -25.60 15.56
C PHE A 28 -13.43 -24.78 14.92
N SER A 29 -12.23 -25.35 14.77
CA SER A 29 -11.11 -24.72 14.06
C SER A 29 -11.45 -24.42 12.60
N HIS A 30 -12.16 -25.31 11.89
CA HIS A 30 -12.61 -25.05 10.52
C HIS A 30 -13.57 -23.85 10.45
N PHE A 31 -14.45 -23.68 11.44
CA PHE A 31 -15.33 -22.51 11.52
C PHE A 31 -14.58 -21.21 11.85
N LEU A 32 -13.55 -21.26 12.70
CA LEU A 32 -12.69 -20.09 12.95
C LEU A 32 -11.87 -19.72 11.70
N MET A 33 -11.36 -20.71 10.98
CA MET A 33 -10.49 -20.52 9.82
C MET A 33 -11.21 -19.78 8.67
N SER A 34 -12.52 -20.02 8.46
CA SER A 34 -13.28 -19.32 7.42
C SER A 34 -13.41 -17.82 7.68
N SER A 35 -13.55 -17.43 8.96
CA SER A 35 -13.61 -16.03 9.37
C SER A 35 -12.23 -15.35 9.26
N ILE A 36 -11.16 -16.08 9.54
CA ILE A 36 -9.79 -15.60 9.37
C ILE A 36 -9.47 -15.40 7.89
N SER A 37 -9.83 -16.35 7.02
CA SER A 37 -9.58 -16.25 5.58
C SER A 37 -10.22 -15.01 4.96
N GLN A 38 -11.48 -14.69 5.32
CA GLN A 38 -12.15 -13.48 4.81
C GLN A 38 -11.45 -12.18 5.21
N ASN A 39 -11.01 -12.06 6.47
CA ASN A 39 -10.29 -10.88 6.93
C ASN A 39 -8.90 -10.78 6.26
N VAL A 40 -8.25 -11.91 5.99
CA VAL A 40 -6.96 -11.95 5.30
C VAL A 40 -7.09 -11.55 3.82
N ASP A 41 -8.15 -11.99 3.14
CA ASP A 41 -8.39 -11.65 1.72
C ASP A 41 -8.66 -10.15 1.52
N GLU A 42 -9.39 -9.52 2.44
CA GLU A 42 -9.65 -8.07 2.44
C GLU A 42 -8.36 -7.28 2.72
N GLN A 43 -7.53 -7.77 3.63
CA GLN A 43 -6.24 -7.16 3.95
C GLN A 43 -5.23 -7.28 2.80
N GLN A 44 -5.25 -8.40 2.08
CA GLN A 44 -4.35 -8.62 0.94
C GLN A 44 -4.79 -7.85 -0.32
N SER A 45 -6.09 -7.63 -0.51
CA SER A 45 -6.64 -6.97 -1.71
C SER A 45 -6.78 -5.45 -1.59
N ILE A 46 -6.87 -4.90 -0.37
CA ILE A 46 -7.02 -3.45 -0.16
C ILE A 46 -5.81 -2.88 0.56
N THR A 47 -5.36 -3.49 1.66
CA THR A 47 -4.34 -2.86 2.54
C THR A 47 -2.97 -2.82 1.86
N LEU A 48 -2.52 -3.92 1.25
CA LEU A 48 -1.22 -3.96 0.59
C LEU A 48 -1.16 -3.05 -0.65
N PRO A 49 -2.13 -3.09 -1.60
CA PRO A 49 -2.10 -2.18 -2.76
C PRO A 49 -2.22 -0.71 -2.35
N THR A 50 -3.02 -0.40 -1.33
CA THR A 50 -3.14 0.98 -0.80
C THR A 50 -1.83 1.46 -0.20
N LEU A 51 -1.13 0.61 0.55
CA LEU A 51 0.15 0.95 1.16
C LEU A 51 1.21 1.20 0.08
N GLU A 52 1.30 0.31 -0.91
CA GLU A 52 2.22 0.43 -2.05
C GLU A 52 1.94 1.72 -2.84
N ALA A 53 0.70 1.96 -3.24
CA ALA A 53 0.31 3.18 -3.94
C ALA A 53 0.59 4.45 -3.10
N SER A 54 0.38 4.41 -1.79
CA SER A 54 0.72 5.54 -0.92
C SER A 54 2.22 5.83 -0.89
N TYR A 55 3.06 4.78 -0.86
CA TYR A 55 4.52 4.93 -0.96
C TYR A 55 4.94 5.44 -2.34
N GLU A 56 4.37 4.92 -3.41
CA GLU A 56 4.65 5.40 -4.77
C GLU A 56 4.30 6.88 -4.93
N LEU A 57 3.14 7.31 -4.41
CA LEU A 57 2.74 8.72 -4.44
C LEU A 57 3.78 9.59 -3.74
N LYS A 58 4.22 9.18 -2.54
CA LYS A 58 5.27 9.88 -1.79
C LYS A 58 6.59 9.95 -2.58
N ILE A 59 7.01 8.84 -3.18
CA ILE A 59 8.24 8.79 -3.99
C ILE A 59 8.13 9.75 -5.17
N ASN A 60 7.03 9.72 -5.92
CA ASN A 60 6.84 10.61 -7.07
C ASN A 60 6.86 12.10 -6.66
N ILE A 61 6.29 12.46 -5.51
CA ILE A 61 6.37 13.83 -4.99
C ILE A 61 7.83 14.24 -4.69
N ILE A 62 8.61 13.34 -4.08
CA ILE A 62 10.04 13.58 -3.82
C ILE A 62 10.81 13.75 -5.14
N GLN A 63 10.52 12.92 -6.15
CA GLN A 63 11.17 13.00 -7.46
C GLN A 63 10.84 14.33 -8.17
N ILE A 64 9.59 14.81 -8.09
CA ILE A 64 9.23 16.14 -8.60
C ILE A 64 10.11 17.22 -7.94
N GLN A 65 10.21 17.20 -6.60
CA GLN A 65 11.04 18.16 -5.88
C GLN A 65 12.50 18.10 -6.33
N GLN A 66 13.07 16.90 -6.37
CA GLN A 66 14.48 16.70 -6.67
C GLN A 66 14.80 17.20 -8.07
N TRP A 67 14.04 16.77 -9.08
CA TRP A 67 14.29 17.16 -10.45
C TRP A 67 14.12 18.66 -10.69
N LEU A 68 13.11 19.29 -10.08
CA LEU A 68 12.93 20.74 -10.15
C LEU A 68 14.04 21.51 -9.42
N SER A 69 14.57 20.97 -8.32
CA SER A 69 15.69 21.58 -7.58
C SER A 69 17.00 21.46 -8.36
N ASP A 70 17.28 20.26 -8.87
CA ASP A 70 18.50 19.96 -9.61
C ASP A 70 18.55 20.78 -10.90
N ILE A 71 17.46 20.83 -11.70
CA ILE A 71 17.41 21.63 -12.92
C ILE A 71 17.53 23.14 -12.64
N SER A 72 17.03 23.61 -11.49
CA SER A 72 17.21 25.00 -11.05
C SER A 72 18.67 25.30 -10.73
N ALA A 73 19.36 24.35 -10.10
CA ALA A 73 20.78 24.49 -9.74
C ALA A 73 21.70 24.39 -10.96
N THR A 74 21.43 23.46 -11.87
CA THR A 74 22.25 23.24 -13.08
C THR A 74 21.89 24.21 -14.21
N ARG A 75 20.70 24.82 -14.15
CA ARG A 75 20.17 25.75 -15.16
C ARG A 75 20.14 25.15 -16.57
N ALA A 76 19.89 23.85 -16.67
CA ALA A 76 19.93 23.09 -17.92
C ALA A 76 21.28 23.20 -18.68
N MET A 77 22.36 23.58 -17.99
CA MET A 77 23.69 23.71 -18.59
C MET A 77 24.37 22.35 -18.72
N TYR A 78 25.42 22.29 -19.55
CA TYR A 78 26.28 21.11 -19.70
C TYR A 78 25.55 19.83 -20.13
N GLY A 79 24.40 19.95 -20.80
CA GLY A 79 23.59 18.81 -21.26
C GLY A 79 22.64 18.23 -20.22
N LEU A 80 22.41 18.92 -19.09
CA LEU A 80 21.53 18.50 -18.00
C LEU A 80 20.11 19.11 -18.14
N ASN A 81 19.46 18.96 -19.30
CA ASN A 81 18.18 19.60 -19.62
C ASN A 81 16.94 18.71 -19.41
N ASP A 82 17.12 17.51 -18.85
CA ASP A 82 16.08 16.49 -18.66
C ASP A 82 15.22 16.69 -17.41
N GLY A 83 15.67 17.50 -16.44
CA GLY A 83 14.98 17.62 -15.16
C GLY A 83 13.53 18.09 -15.23
N LEU A 84 13.15 18.96 -16.19
CA LEU A 84 11.74 19.32 -16.37
C LEU A 84 10.91 18.15 -16.91
N ASP A 85 11.47 17.34 -17.80
CA ASP A 85 10.81 16.18 -18.37
C ASP A 85 10.62 15.08 -17.32
N GLU A 86 11.65 14.82 -16.50
CA GLU A 86 11.60 13.84 -15.42
C GLU A 86 10.68 14.26 -14.26
N ALA A 87 10.64 15.56 -13.93
CA ALA A 87 9.65 16.10 -13.01
C ALA A 87 8.22 15.91 -13.55
N THR A 88 8.01 16.13 -14.86
CA THR A 88 6.72 15.95 -15.51
C THR A 88 6.28 14.48 -15.53
N LYS A 89 7.21 13.55 -15.79
CA LYS A 89 6.94 12.11 -15.70
C LYS A 89 6.51 11.72 -14.29
N SER A 90 7.23 12.20 -13.28
CA SER A 90 6.93 11.94 -11.87
C SER A 90 5.56 12.51 -11.46
N TYR A 91 5.24 13.73 -11.90
CA TYR A 91 3.91 14.34 -11.71
C TYR A 91 2.79 13.49 -12.33
N ASN A 92 2.96 13.07 -13.59
CA ASN A 92 1.97 12.23 -14.26
C ASN A 92 1.78 10.89 -13.54
N GLN A 93 2.85 10.30 -13.02
CA GLN A 93 2.76 9.07 -12.24
C GLN A 93 2.06 9.31 -10.90
N ALA A 94 2.37 10.39 -10.18
CA ALA A 94 1.66 10.76 -8.95
C ALA A 94 0.15 10.93 -9.19
N VAL A 95 -0.25 11.60 -10.29
CA VAL A 95 -1.68 11.75 -10.65
C VAL A 95 -2.34 10.40 -10.90
N LYS A 96 -1.67 9.48 -11.63
CA LYS A 96 -2.19 8.11 -11.84
C LYS A 96 -2.35 7.36 -10.51
N THR A 97 -1.37 7.47 -9.62
CA THR A 97 -1.41 6.82 -8.30
C THR A 97 -2.54 7.40 -7.43
N ILE A 98 -2.82 8.70 -7.51
CA ILE A 98 -3.98 9.30 -6.81
C ILE A 98 -5.30 8.71 -7.33
N ILE A 99 -5.46 8.59 -8.66
CA ILE A 99 -6.67 7.97 -9.25
C ILE A 99 -6.84 6.52 -8.79
N GLU A 100 -5.74 5.77 -8.69
CA GLU A 100 -5.78 4.40 -8.18
C GLU A 100 -6.14 4.35 -6.69
N LEU A 101 -5.59 5.26 -5.87
CA LEU A 101 -5.98 5.39 -4.47
C LEU A 101 -7.45 5.78 -4.30
N GLU A 102 -8.03 6.58 -5.21
CA GLU A 102 -9.47 6.91 -5.19
C GLU A 102 -10.33 5.67 -5.48
N ARG A 103 -9.84 4.76 -6.34
CA ARG A 103 -10.50 3.49 -6.63
C ARG A 103 -10.43 2.52 -5.44
N LEU A 104 -9.29 2.48 -4.74
CA LEU A 104 -9.05 1.61 -3.58
C LEU A 104 -9.71 2.13 -2.30
N LEU A 105 -9.80 3.46 -2.15
CA LEU A 105 -10.35 4.15 -0.97
C LEU A 105 -11.42 5.19 -1.35
N PRO A 106 -12.61 4.76 -1.83
CA PRO A 106 -13.67 5.69 -2.25
C PRO A 106 -14.09 6.67 -1.14
N GLU A 107 -14.03 6.23 0.12
CA GLU A 107 -14.34 7.04 1.31
C GLU A 107 -13.34 8.17 1.56
N LYS A 108 -12.15 8.12 0.92
CA LYS A 108 -11.11 9.16 1.00
C LYS A 108 -11.02 10.04 -0.24
N SER A 109 -11.90 9.86 -1.22
CA SER A 109 -11.86 10.62 -2.49
C SER A 109 -11.81 12.14 -2.28
N ALA A 110 -12.56 12.70 -1.31
CA ALA A 110 -12.53 14.13 -1.02
C ALA A 110 -11.16 14.64 -0.51
N ASP A 111 -10.41 13.81 0.23
CA ASP A 111 -9.07 14.16 0.71
C ASP A 111 -8.02 13.96 -0.40
N LEU A 112 -8.18 12.91 -1.21
CA LEU A 112 -7.33 12.66 -2.38
C LEU A 112 -7.46 13.77 -3.43
N ALA A 113 -8.66 14.30 -3.64
CA ALA A 113 -8.89 15.47 -4.51
C ALA A 113 -8.14 16.72 -4.00
N LYS A 114 -8.10 16.94 -2.68
CA LYS A 114 -7.30 18.05 -2.09
C LYS A 114 -5.81 17.82 -2.29
N ILE A 115 -5.33 16.60 -2.11
CA ILE A 115 -3.94 16.23 -2.36
C ILE A 115 -3.58 16.48 -3.82
N LYS A 116 -4.45 16.07 -4.75
CA LYS A 116 -4.26 16.33 -6.18
C LYS A 116 -4.16 17.83 -6.47
N HIS A 117 -5.09 18.63 -5.97
CA HIS A 117 -5.05 20.08 -6.16
C HIS A 117 -3.76 20.72 -5.59
N ALA A 118 -3.33 20.27 -4.41
CA ALA A 118 -2.08 20.73 -3.82
C ALA A 118 -0.86 20.32 -4.66
N LEU A 119 -0.85 19.09 -5.19
CA LEU A 119 0.18 18.59 -6.09
C LEU A 119 0.24 19.40 -7.39
N ASP A 120 -0.90 19.68 -8.02
CA ASP A 120 -0.99 20.49 -9.24
C ASP A 120 -0.37 21.89 -8.99
N THR A 121 -0.74 22.52 -7.87
CA THR A 121 -0.21 23.83 -7.46
C THR A 121 1.29 23.79 -7.19
N TYR A 122 1.75 22.76 -6.47
CA TYR A 122 3.15 22.56 -6.14
C TYR A 122 4.02 22.38 -7.39
N PHE A 123 3.56 21.54 -8.32
CA PHE A 123 4.27 21.26 -9.56
C PHE A 123 4.36 22.48 -10.47
N GLU A 124 3.27 23.21 -10.68
CA GLU A 124 3.28 24.40 -11.55
C GLU A 124 4.10 25.55 -10.93
N THR A 125 4.05 25.71 -9.61
CA THR A 125 4.89 26.70 -8.91
C THR A 125 6.37 26.34 -9.07
N GLY A 126 6.72 25.08 -8.81
CA GLY A 126 8.10 24.62 -8.93
C GLY A 126 8.65 24.70 -10.37
N LYS A 127 7.83 24.37 -11.38
CA LYS A 127 8.18 24.59 -12.80
C LYS A 127 8.44 26.06 -13.10
N THR A 128 7.57 26.95 -12.62
CA THR A 128 7.73 28.40 -12.82
C THR A 128 9.04 28.89 -12.21
N MET A 129 9.35 28.45 -10.99
CA MET A 129 10.61 28.78 -10.31
C MET A 129 11.82 28.23 -11.07
N ALA A 130 11.80 26.96 -11.46
CA ALA A 130 12.87 26.33 -12.22
C ALA A 130 13.15 27.05 -13.54
N ASN A 131 12.10 27.39 -14.29
CA ASN A 131 12.22 28.18 -15.51
C ASN A 131 12.84 29.56 -15.25
N ALA A 132 12.47 30.24 -14.16
CA ALA A 132 13.07 31.52 -13.79
C ALA A 132 14.57 31.39 -13.52
N TYR A 133 15.03 30.32 -12.86
CA TYR A 133 16.46 30.05 -12.66
C TYR A 133 17.21 29.75 -13.96
N ILE A 134 16.58 29.04 -14.90
CA ILE A 134 17.14 28.76 -16.22
C ILE A 134 17.27 30.06 -17.03
N THR A 135 16.24 30.91 -17.05
CA THR A 135 16.19 32.11 -17.91
C THR A 135 16.90 33.32 -17.30
N GLY A 136 16.78 33.52 -16.00
CA GLY A 136 17.23 34.73 -15.30
C GLY A 136 18.57 34.59 -14.58
N GLY A 137 19.00 33.37 -14.30
CA GLY A 137 20.12 33.10 -13.40
C GLY A 137 19.78 33.46 -11.94
N ALA A 138 20.52 32.88 -10.99
CA ALA A 138 20.45 33.31 -9.59
C ALA A 138 21.10 34.71 -9.49
N SER A 139 20.29 35.71 -9.18
CA SER A 139 20.76 37.00 -8.65
C SER A 139 21.43 36.81 -7.30
#